data_AF-A0ABD1L973-F1
#
_entry.id   AF-A0ABD1L973-F1
#
_cell.length_a   1.000
_cell.length_b   1.000
_cell.length_c   1.000
_cell.angle_alpha   90.00
_cell.angle_beta   90.00
_cell.angle_gamma   90.00
#
_symmetry.space_group_name_H-M   'P 1'
#
loop_
_entity.id
_entity.type
_entity.pdbx_description
1 polymer ?
#
loop_
_entity_poly.entity_id
_entity_poly.type
_entity_poly.pdbx_seq_one_letter_code
_entity_poly.pdbx_strand_id
1 'polypeptide(L)'
;MIANWCSHFHIILLLSLAIFVQISSQIETKVEVLPGFEGPLPFELQTGYIGLGERDDDMQVFYYFVKSENDPQNDPLILWLTGGPGCSPISALLFQFGPIAFDVDDLDHYDETGTLPNLILRPHSWTKGKKEECSERLATAASIFLRSSSLR
;
A
#
# COMPACT_ATOMS: atom_id res chain seq x y z
N MET A 1 34.75 3.99 -40.74
CA MET A 1 34.34 5.04 -39.78
C MET A 1 32.85 5.02 -39.43
N ILE A 2 31.95 4.52 -40.29
CA ILE A 2 30.48 4.49 -40.07
C ILE A 2 30.02 3.39 -39.07
N ALA A 3 30.74 2.27 -38.99
CA ALA A 3 30.37 1.14 -38.13
C ALA A 3 30.39 1.45 -36.61
N ASN A 4 31.32 2.30 -36.16
CA ASN A 4 31.38 2.69 -34.74
C ASN A 4 30.16 3.53 -34.33
N TRP A 5 29.61 4.34 -35.24
CA TRP A 5 28.48 5.21 -34.94
C TRP A 5 27.18 4.40 -34.76
N CYS A 6 27.03 3.31 -35.52
CA CYS A 6 25.90 2.40 -35.40
C CYS A 6 25.92 1.61 -34.07
N SER A 7 27.12 1.20 -33.62
CA SER A 7 27.30 0.50 -32.34
C SER A 7 27.03 1.42 -31.13
N HIS A 8 27.46 2.68 -31.17
CA HIS A 8 27.19 3.63 -30.09
C HIS A 8 25.70 3.97 -30.00
N PHE A 9 25.02 4.07 -31.15
CA PHE A 9 23.58 4.32 -31.19
C PHE A 9 22.77 3.17 -30.57
N HIS A 10 23.14 1.91 -30.85
CA HIS A 10 22.52 0.74 -30.23
C HIS A 10 22.76 0.70 -28.72
N ILE A 11 23.97 1.03 -28.26
CA ILE A 11 24.29 1.08 -26.83
C ILE A 11 23.47 2.17 -26.13
N ILE A 12 23.36 3.36 -26.72
CA ILE A 12 22.56 4.46 -26.17
C ILE A 12 21.08 4.09 -26.13
N LEU A 13 20.56 3.44 -27.17
CA LEU A 13 19.17 2.95 -27.21
C LEU A 13 18.91 1.93 -26.10
N LEU A 14 19.79 0.94 -25.92
CA LEU A 14 19.67 -0.07 -24.86
C LEU A 14 19.76 0.55 -23.45
N LEU A 15 20.66 1.52 -23.25
CA LEU A 15 20.77 2.24 -21.98
C LEU A 15 19.51 3.08 -21.70
N SER A 16 18.96 3.76 -22.70
CA SER A 16 17.73 4.53 -22.55
C SER A 16 16.52 3.64 -22.22
N LEU A 17 16.44 2.46 -22.84
CA LEU A 17 15.38 1.48 -22.58
C LEU A 17 15.50 0.89 -21.17
N ALA A 18 16.71 0.58 -20.73
CA ALA A 18 16.97 0.11 -19.37
C ALA A 18 16.55 1.16 -18.33
N ILE A 19 17.01 2.41 -18.51
CA ILE A 19 16.67 3.53 -17.64
C ILE A 19 15.15 3.74 -17.58
N PHE A 20 14.46 3.65 -18.72
CA PHE A 20 13.00 3.79 -18.78
C PHE A 20 12.29 2.68 -17.98
N VAL A 21 12.71 1.42 -18.13
CA VAL A 21 12.16 0.29 -17.35
C VAL A 21 12.39 0.47 -15.85
N GLN A 22 13.54 1.00 -15.45
CA GLN A 22 13.85 1.26 -14.04
C GLN A 22 12.95 2.36 -13.44
N ILE A 23 12.69 3.44 -14.18
CA ILE A 23 11.86 4.56 -13.74
C ILE A 23 10.40 4.13 -13.54
N SER A 24 9.84 3.31 -14.43
CA SER A 24 8.45 2.83 -14.30
C SER A 24 8.20 2.00 -13.04
N SER A 25 9.22 1.34 -12.49
CA SER A 25 9.08 0.56 -11.24
C SER A 25 8.91 1.42 -9.98
N GLN A 26 9.16 2.73 -10.06
CA GLN A 26 9.29 3.63 -8.91
C GLN A 26 8.06 4.52 -8.68
N ILE A 27 6.96 4.36 -9.42
CA ILE A 27 5.73 5.14 -9.21
C ILE A 27 4.94 4.50 -8.06
N GLU A 28 5.54 4.54 -6.88
CA GLU A 28 5.01 3.96 -5.67
C GLU A 28 5.00 5.05 -4.60
N THR A 29 3.81 5.50 -4.20
CA THR A 29 3.71 6.56 -3.18
C THR A 29 3.81 5.93 -1.80
N LYS A 30 5.05 5.86 -1.30
CA LYS A 30 5.34 5.47 0.09
C LYS A 30 4.84 6.55 1.05
N VAL A 31 4.14 6.11 2.09
CA VAL A 31 3.64 6.94 3.18
C VAL A 31 4.60 6.79 4.36
N GLU A 32 5.25 7.88 4.77
CA GLU A 32 6.19 7.87 5.90
C GLU A 32 5.56 8.34 7.20
N VAL A 33 4.55 9.21 7.12
CA VAL A 33 3.88 9.83 8.27
C VAL A 33 2.37 9.77 8.07
N LEU A 34 1.65 9.34 9.10
CA LEU A 34 0.19 9.40 9.14
C LEU A 34 -0.26 10.41 10.19
N PRO A 35 -1.23 11.27 9.88
CA PRO A 35 -1.88 12.10 10.89
C PRO A 35 -2.43 11.22 12.03
N GLY A 36 -2.17 11.62 13.28
CA GLY A 36 -2.57 10.89 14.47
C GLY A 36 -1.56 9.82 14.92
N PHE A 37 -0.57 9.46 14.10
CA PHE A 37 0.52 8.58 14.52
C PHE A 37 1.72 9.39 15.01
N GLU A 38 2.28 9.04 16.16
CA GLU A 38 3.44 9.73 16.72
C GLU A 38 4.73 9.33 15.99
N GLY A 39 5.25 10.22 15.14
CA GLY A 39 6.51 10.04 14.42
C GLY A 39 6.38 9.27 13.10
N PRO A 40 7.50 8.81 12.52
CA PRO A 40 7.50 8.05 11.27
C PRO A 40 6.96 6.63 11.49
N LEU A 41 6.30 6.08 10.46
CA LEU A 41 5.81 4.71 10.50
C LEU A 41 6.98 3.70 10.60
N PRO A 42 6.93 2.72 11.52
CA PRO A 42 7.96 1.69 11.64
C PRO A 42 7.80 0.56 10.60
N PHE A 43 6.82 0.66 9.71
CA PHE A 43 6.55 -0.28 8.62
C PHE A 43 6.38 0.48 7.31
N GLU A 44 6.58 -0.20 6.18
CA GLU A 44 6.38 0.41 4.87
C GLU A 44 4.92 0.33 4.44
N LEU A 45 4.25 1.48 4.43
CA LEU A 45 2.94 1.67 3.84
C LEU A 45 3.08 2.35 2.48
N GLN A 46 2.40 1.81 1.49
CA GLN A 46 2.27 2.39 0.17
C GLN A 46 0.79 2.56 -0.15
N THR A 47 0.47 3.62 -0.87
CA THR A 47 -0.87 3.84 -1.38
C THR A 47 -0.81 4.14 -2.87
N GLY A 48 -1.95 4.05 -3.55
CA GLY A 48 -2.01 4.39 -4.96
C GLY A 48 -3.35 4.05 -5.59
N TYR A 49 -3.45 4.27 -6.90
CA TYR A 49 -4.62 3.94 -7.71
C TYR A 49 -4.25 2.94 -8.80
N ILE A 50 -5.13 1.99 -9.05
CA ILE A 50 -5.03 1.02 -10.15
C ILE A 50 -6.23 1.23 -11.06
N GLY A 51 -5.98 1.45 -12.36
CA GLY A 51 -7.01 1.52 -13.38
C GLY A 51 -7.60 0.13 -13.65
N LEU A 52 -8.93 0.06 -13.74
CA LEU A 52 -9.70 -1.12 -14.12
C LEU A 52 -10.57 -0.75 -15.32
N GLY A 53 -10.21 -1.20 -16.51
CA GLY A 53 -10.96 -0.86 -17.73
C GLY A 53 -10.11 -1.02 -18.98
N GLU A 54 -10.70 -0.73 -20.14
CA GLU A 54 -9.94 -0.65 -21.39
C GLU A 54 -9.05 0.60 -21.40
N ARG A 55 -9.47 1.65 -20.69
CA ARG A 55 -8.71 2.88 -20.48
C ARG A 55 -8.46 3.07 -18.98
N ASP A 56 -7.30 3.62 -18.64
CA ASP A 56 -6.86 3.81 -17.25
C ASP A 56 -7.74 4.79 -16.44
N ASP A 57 -8.59 5.57 -17.12
CA ASP A 57 -9.51 6.55 -16.55
C ASP A 57 -10.96 6.06 -16.39
N ASP A 58 -11.31 4.88 -16.89
CA ASP A 58 -12.69 4.39 -16.88
C ASP A 58 -13.17 4.05 -15.46
N MET A 59 -12.36 3.30 -14.70
CA MET A 59 -12.60 2.98 -13.29
C MET A 59 -11.26 2.89 -12.56
N GLN A 60 -11.20 3.46 -11.35
CA GLN A 60 -9.97 3.46 -10.56
C GLN A 60 -10.20 2.92 -9.16
N VAL A 61 -9.19 2.22 -8.68
CA VAL A 61 -9.25 1.48 -7.44
C VAL A 61 -8.10 1.90 -6.57
N PHE A 62 -8.43 2.44 -5.40
CA PHE A 62 -7.44 2.87 -4.44
C PHE A 62 -6.95 1.67 -3.61
N TYR A 63 -5.66 1.59 -3.32
CA TYR A 63 -5.13 0.53 -2.46
C TYR A 63 -4.30 1.06 -1.28
N TYR A 64 -4.27 0.27 -0.21
CA TYR A 64 -3.30 0.34 0.87
C TYR A 64 -2.45 -0.93 0.83
N PHE A 65 -1.15 -0.80 0.70
CA PHE A 65 -0.22 -1.92 0.67
C PHE A 65 0.77 -1.80 1.82
N VAL A 66 0.78 -2.79 2.71
CA VAL A 66 1.74 -2.85 3.80
C VAL A 66 2.69 -4.01 3.57
N LYS A 67 3.99 -3.72 3.45
CA LYS A 67 5.01 -4.76 3.34
C LYS A 67 5.07 -5.59 4.61
N SER A 68 5.42 -6.87 4.47
CA SER A 68 5.78 -7.69 5.62
C SER A 68 6.87 -7.01 6.46
N GLU A 69 6.70 -7.03 7.77
CA GLU A 69 7.68 -6.56 8.74
C GLU A 69 8.76 -7.62 9.03
N ASN A 70 8.59 -8.85 8.50
CA ASN A 70 9.51 -9.97 8.70
C ASN A 70 10.45 -10.18 7.50
N ASP A 71 10.01 -10.85 6.43
CA ASP A 71 10.81 -11.10 5.23
C ASP A 71 10.03 -10.73 3.95
N PRO A 72 9.86 -9.44 3.63
CA PRO A 72 9.02 -8.98 2.53
C PRO A 72 9.41 -9.49 1.13
N GLN A 73 10.59 -10.11 0.95
CA GLN A 73 10.97 -10.71 -0.33
C GLN A 73 10.45 -12.16 -0.48
N ASN A 74 10.31 -12.89 0.62
CA ASN A 74 9.93 -14.32 0.60
C ASN A 74 8.53 -14.57 1.19
N ASP A 75 8.01 -13.63 1.95
CA ASP A 75 6.70 -13.67 2.56
C ASP A 75 5.60 -13.50 1.47
N PRO A 76 4.52 -14.32 1.48
CA PRO A 76 3.49 -14.27 0.45
C PRO A 76 2.78 -12.91 0.29
N LEU A 77 2.09 -12.72 -0.82
CA LEU A 77 1.20 -11.57 -1.02
C LEU A 77 -0.24 -11.98 -0.67
N ILE A 78 -0.85 -11.26 0.27
CA ILE A 78 -2.27 -11.39 0.60
C ILE A 78 -3.04 -10.24 -0.02
N LEU A 79 -4.04 -10.57 -0.82
CA LEU A 79 -5.07 -9.64 -1.25
C LEU A 79 -6.25 -9.72 -0.27
N TRP A 80 -6.62 -8.58 0.32
CA TRP A 80 -7.80 -8.45 1.16
C TRP A 80 -8.85 -7.53 0.53
N LEU A 81 -10.07 -8.06 0.42
CA LEU A 81 -11.25 -7.34 -0.02
C LEU A 81 -12.24 -7.30 1.13
N THR A 82 -12.55 -6.10 1.60
CA THR A 82 -13.59 -5.95 2.62
C THR A 82 -14.94 -6.23 1.97
N GLY A 83 -15.76 -7.06 2.63
CA GLY A 83 -17.09 -7.41 2.15
C GLY A 83 -18.08 -6.26 2.27
N GLY A 84 -19.32 -6.50 1.82
CA GLY A 84 -20.41 -5.52 1.84
C GLY A 84 -20.30 -4.49 0.70
N PRO A 85 -21.42 -3.99 0.16
CA PRO A 85 -21.38 -2.94 -0.84
C PRO A 85 -20.94 -1.61 -0.21
N GLY A 86 -19.85 -1.02 -0.70
CA GLY A 86 -19.39 0.32 -0.32
C GLY A 86 -18.53 0.41 0.94
N CYS A 87 -18.25 -0.70 1.64
CA CYS A 87 -17.35 -0.68 2.78
C CYS A 87 -15.91 -0.43 2.33
N SER A 88 -15.23 0.51 2.99
CA SER A 88 -13.84 0.83 2.69
C SER A 88 -12.87 -0.19 3.32
N PRO A 89 -11.85 -0.67 2.60
CA PRO A 89 -10.88 -1.61 3.12
C PRO A 89 -9.95 -1.01 4.17
N ILE A 90 -9.94 0.32 4.33
CA ILE A 90 -9.26 0.96 5.46
C ILE A 90 -9.81 0.48 6.81
N SER A 91 -11.07 0.03 6.84
CA SER A 91 -11.67 -0.56 8.05
C SER A 91 -10.96 -1.85 8.47
N ALA A 92 -10.52 -2.69 7.52
CA ALA A 92 -9.76 -3.89 7.82
C ALA A 92 -8.34 -3.55 8.32
N LEU A 93 -7.74 -2.51 7.75
CA LEU A 93 -6.44 -2.00 8.19
C LEU A 93 -6.50 -1.48 9.64
N LEU A 94 -7.50 -0.68 10.00
CA LEU A 94 -7.57 -0.03 11.32
C LEU A 94 -8.20 -0.90 12.40
N PHE A 95 -9.24 -1.67 12.08
CA PHE A 95 -10.07 -2.36 13.08
C PHE A 95 -9.86 -3.87 13.14
N GLN A 96 -9.28 -4.50 12.12
CA GLN A 96 -9.17 -5.97 12.06
C GLN A 96 -7.73 -6.44 12.28
N PHE A 97 -6.88 -6.34 11.25
CA PHE A 97 -5.58 -7.03 11.25
C PHE A 97 -4.39 -6.19 10.80
N GLY A 98 -4.57 -4.90 10.51
CA GLY A 98 -3.47 -4.03 10.12
C GLY A 98 -2.51 -3.69 11.29
N PRO A 99 -1.37 -3.07 10.96
CA PRO A 99 -0.31 -2.73 11.92
C PRO A 99 -0.64 -1.54 12.83
N ILE A 100 -1.74 -0.83 12.56
CA ILE A 100 -2.17 0.36 13.30
C ILE A 100 -3.63 0.21 13.74
N ALA A 101 -3.99 0.91 14.80
CA ALA A 101 -5.34 0.99 15.34
C ALA A 101 -5.57 2.39 15.93
N PHE A 102 -6.83 2.78 16.10
CA PHE A 102 -7.15 3.94 16.93
C PHE A 102 -6.82 3.65 18.39
N ASP A 103 -6.29 4.65 19.08
CA ASP A 103 -6.17 4.62 20.53
C ASP A 103 -7.56 4.82 21.14
N VAL A 104 -8.20 3.73 21.55
CA VAL A 104 -9.56 3.74 22.07
C VAL A 104 -9.68 4.45 23.41
N ASP A 105 -8.59 4.50 24.19
CA ASP A 105 -8.58 5.18 25.49
C ASP A 105 -8.58 6.71 25.29
N ASP A 106 -8.03 7.18 24.16
CA ASP A 106 -8.05 8.58 23.75
C ASP A 106 -9.36 8.98 23.04
N LEU A 107 -10.10 8.02 22.48
CA LEU A 107 -11.41 8.29 21.86
C LEU A 107 -12.47 8.76 22.87
N ASP A 108 -12.35 8.39 24.14
CA ASP A 108 -13.25 8.87 25.19
C ASP A 108 -13.03 10.38 25.50
N HIS A 109 -11.89 10.93 25.07
CA HIS A 109 -11.55 12.35 25.17
C HIS A 109 -11.80 13.13 23.89
N TYR A 110 -12.55 12.59 22.93
CA TYR A 110 -12.91 13.28 21.70
C TYR A 110 -13.64 14.58 22.05
N ASP A 111 -12.90 15.67 22.07
CA ASP A 111 -13.40 16.95 22.45
C ASP A 111 -14.25 17.51 21.31
N GLU A 112 -15.21 18.36 21.67
CA GLU A 112 -16.09 19.01 20.69
C GLU A 112 -15.33 19.99 19.77
N THR A 113 -14.00 20.07 19.89
CA THR A 113 -13.11 20.87 19.03
C THR A 113 -12.73 20.16 17.73
N GLY A 114 -13.03 18.85 17.62
CA GLY A 114 -12.83 18.09 16.38
C GLY A 114 -11.39 17.63 16.16
N THR A 115 -10.66 17.35 17.24
CA THR A 115 -9.27 16.90 17.20
C THR A 115 -9.16 15.53 16.52
N LEU A 116 -8.10 15.32 15.74
CA LEU A 116 -7.86 14.05 15.06
C LEU A 116 -7.53 12.95 16.08
N PRO A 117 -8.15 11.74 15.98
CA PRO A 117 -7.86 10.66 16.90
C PRO A 117 -6.45 10.12 16.74
N ASN A 118 -5.83 9.74 17.86
CA ASN A 118 -4.50 9.16 17.85
C ASN A 118 -4.50 7.72 17.30
N LEU A 119 -3.37 7.34 16.70
CA LEU A 119 -3.09 6.04 16.11
C LEU A 119 -1.94 5.39 16.87
N ILE A 120 -2.14 4.13 17.25
CA ILE A 120 -1.16 3.30 17.96
C ILE A 120 -0.80 2.06 17.15
N LEU A 121 0.38 1.49 17.43
CA LEU A 121 0.81 0.25 16.80
C LEU A 121 0.09 -0.96 17.38
N ARG A 122 -0.37 -1.85 16.51
CA ARG A 122 -0.93 -3.14 16.90
C ARG A 122 0.20 -4.13 17.20
N PRO A 123 0.25 -4.75 18.39
CA PRO A 123 1.27 -5.76 18.70
C PRO A 123 1.14 -7.02 17.81
N HIS A 124 -0.09 -7.37 17.45
CA HIS A 124 -0.44 -8.59 16.70
C HIS A 124 -1.13 -8.25 15.37
N SER A 125 -0.36 -7.75 14.40
CA SER A 125 -0.82 -7.55 13.03
C SER A 125 -0.44 -8.70 12.12
N TRP A 126 -1.17 -8.88 11.02
CA TRP A 126 -0.85 -9.91 10.02
C TRP A 126 0.47 -9.63 9.28
N THR A 127 0.94 -8.38 9.32
CA THR A 127 2.21 -7.94 8.71
C THR A 127 3.43 -8.40 9.50
N LYS A 128 3.29 -8.81 10.76
CA LYS A 128 4.39 -9.24 11.64
C LYS A 128 4.72 -10.72 11.56
N GLY A 129 3.96 -11.51 10.80
CA GLY A 129 4.23 -12.93 10.50
C GLY A 129 4.62 -13.78 11.72
N LYS A 130 3.66 -14.38 12.43
CA LYS A 130 3.96 -15.45 13.40
C LYS A 130 3.66 -16.82 12.79
N LYS A 131 4.66 -17.72 12.83
CA LYS A 131 4.40 -19.17 12.88
C LYS A 131 3.59 -19.41 14.15
N GLU A 132 2.49 -20.14 14.03
CA GLU A 132 1.58 -20.53 15.12
C GLU A 132 0.45 -19.53 15.42
N GLU A 133 -0.56 -19.52 14.54
CA GLU A 133 -1.93 -19.87 14.91
C GLU A 133 -2.66 -20.39 13.66
N CYS A 134 -3.61 -21.30 13.86
CA CYS A 134 -4.08 -22.30 12.89
C CYS A 134 -4.86 -21.73 11.68
N SER A 135 -4.21 -21.08 10.71
CA SER A 135 -4.58 -21.05 9.28
C SER A 135 -3.60 -20.18 8.46
N GLU A 136 -2.70 -20.86 7.74
CA GLU A 136 -1.83 -20.36 6.65
C GLU A 136 -0.82 -19.23 6.96
N ARG A 137 0.30 -19.26 6.24
CA ARG A 137 1.46 -18.38 6.41
C ARG A 137 1.06 -16.97 5.94
N LEU A 138 0.71 -16.07 6.85
CA LEU A 138 0.21 -14.76 6.46
C LEU A 138 1.35 -13.75 6.27
N ALA A 139 1.29 -13.05 5.16
CA ALA A 139 2.26 -12.06 4.72
C ALA A 139 1.61 -11.00 3.85
N THR A 140 2.18 -9.79 3.89
CA THR A 140 1.91 -8.63 3.02
C THR A 140 0.44 -8.43 2.66
N ALA A 141 -0.27 -7.59 3.40
CA ALA A 141 -1.67 -7.28 3.12
C ALA A 141 -1.80 -6.12 2.12
N ALA A 142 -2.38 -6.39 0.95
CA ALA A 142 -2.89 -5.42 -0.01
C ALA A 142 -4.40 -5.28 0.19
N SER A 143 -4.86 -4.09 0.58
CA SER A 143 -6.27 -3.77 0.81
C SER A 143 -6.79 -2.89 -0.33
N ILE A 144 -7.82 -3.34 -1.05
CA ILE A 144 -8.29 -2.71 -2.30
C ILE A 144 -9.68 -2.08 -2.13
N PHE A 145 -9.83 -0.81 -2.51
CA PHE A 145 -11.08 -0.01 -2.48
C PHE A 145 -11.54 0.33 -3.89
N LEU A 146 -12.69 -0.22 -4.30
CA LEU A 146 -13.32 0.14 -5.57
C LEU A 146 -14.03 1.50 -5.45
N ARG A 147 -13.50 2.55 -6.09
CA ARG A 147 -14.27 3.78 -6.34
C ARG A 147 -14.73 3.76 -7.79
N SER A 148 -16.01 3.52 -8.03
CA SER A 148 -16.58 3.72 -9.37
C SER A 148 -16.58 5.23 -9.69
N SER A 149 -15.87 5.62 -10.75
CA SER A 149 -15.90 6.96 -11.36
C SER A 149 -17.20 7.23 -12.13
N SER A 150 -18.19 6.33 -12.10
CA SER A 150 -19.49 6.58 -12.72
C SER A 150 -20.43 7.37 -11.78
N LEU A 151 -20.02 8.59 -11.41
CA LEU A 151 -20.96 9.67 -11.10
C LEU A 151 -20.49 10.91 -11.84
N ARG A 152 -21.22 11.19 -12.91
CA ARG A 152 -21.16 12.37 -13.76
C ARG A 152 -21.41 13.65 -12.94
#